data_AF-A0A7W5FQU2-F1
#
_entry.id   AF-A0A7W5FQU2-F1
#
_cell.length_a   1.000
_cell.length_b   1.000
_cell.length_c   1.000
_cell.angle_alpha   90.00
_cell.angle_beta   90.00
_cell.angle_gamma   90.00
#
_symmetry.space_group_name_H-M   'P 1'
#
loop_
_entity.id
_entity.type
_entity.pdbx_description
1 polymer ?
#
loop_
_entity_poly.entity_id
_entity_poly.type
_entity_poly.pdbx_seq_one_letter_code
_entity_poly.pdbx_strand_id
1 'polypeptide(L)'
;MAPFGASCVLAFGLWESPLAQPRSIIGGHLLSTLAGLAVYHTLGGGTFSMALGVGLAILAMMLTRTTHPPAGADPLVVMMAGSGWSFLVTPVLAGSVLIVIAALIVNNLDPKRQYPSFWR
;
A
#
# COMPACT_ATOMS: atom_id res chain seq x y z
N MET A 1 0.88 -5.94 -8.77
CA MET A 1 2.21 -5.38 -8.41
C MET A 1 2.81 -6.21 -7.28
N ALA A 2 4.14 -6.36 -7.24
CA ALA A 2 4.81 -7.20 -6.23
C ALA A 2 4.41 -6.90 -4.75
N PRO A 3 4.23 -5.63 -4.34
CA PRO A 3 3.77 -5.27 -3.00
C PRO A 3 2.48 -5.97 -2.55
N PHE A 4 1.52 -6.18 -3.46
CA PHE A 4 0.25 -6.82 -3.13
C PHE A 4 0.39 -8.25 -2.62
N GLY A 5 1.42 -8.99 -3.06
CA GLY A 5 1.68 -10.33 -2.53
C GLY A 5 2.00 -10.28 -1.03
N ALA A 6 2.84 -9.35 -0.61
CA ALA A 6 3.16 -9.14 0.80
C ALA A 6 1.95 -8.57 1.58
N SER A 7 1.12 -7.72 0.95
CA SER A 7 -0.14 -7.26 1.55
C SER A 7 -1.10 -8.42 1.83
N CYS A 8 -1.22 -9.39 0.92
CA CYS A 8 -2.02 -10.59 1.12
C CYS A 8 -1.50 -11.45 2.29
N VAL A 9 -0.18 -11.59 2.45
CA VAL A 9 0.40 -12.30 3.62
C VAL A 9 -0.06 -11.66 4.93
N LEU A 10 -0.03 -10.33 5.01
CA LEU A 10 -0.53 -9.62 6.19
C LEU A 10 -2.05 -9.75 6.34
N ALA A 11 -2.81 -9.49 5.27
CA ALA A 11 -4.27 -9.44 5.31
C ALA A 11 -4.92 -10.79 5.66
N PHE A 12 -4.34 -11.90 5.22
CA PHE A 12 -4.90 -13.25 5.43
C PHE A 12 -4.19 -14.04 6.54
N GLY A 13 -2.89 -13.82 6.71
CA GLY A 13 -2.07 -14.55 7.69
C GLY A 13 -1.91 -13.84 9.04
N LEU A 14 -2.00 -12.51 9.06
CA LEU A 14 -1.83 -11.67 10.26
C LEU A 14 -2.96 -10.64 10.36
N TRP A 15 -4.20 -11.09 10.19
CA TRP A 15 -5.40 -10.24 10.05
C TRP A 15 -5.66 -9.33 11.25
N GLU A 16 -5.22 -9.70 12.45
CA GLU A 16 -5.37 -8.90 13.67
C GLU A 16 -4.39 -7.72 13.73
N SER A 17 -3.33 -7.74 12.92
CA SER A 17 -2.30 -6.72 12.93
C SER A 17 -2.88 -5.36 12.54
N PRO A 18 -2.52 -4.27 13.26
CA PRO A 18 -2.84 -2.90 12.85
C PRO A 18 -2.34 -2.57 11.43
N LEU A 19 -1.26 -3.21 11.00
CA LEU A 19 -0.66 -3.02 9.67
C LEU A 19 -1.45 -3.71 8.56
N ALA A 20 -2.31 -4.67 8.90
CA ALA A 20 -3.18 -5.41 7.99
C ALA A 20 -4.59 -4.80 7.89
N GLN A 21 -4.90 -3.74 8.66
CA GLN A 21 -6.24 -3.14 8.66
C GLN A 21 -6.53 -2.36 7.36
N PRO A 22 -7.81 -2.19 6.98
CA PRO A 22 -8.19 -1.58 5.72
C PRO A 22 -7.56 -0.19 5.47
N ARG A 23 -7.52 0.64 6.51
CA ARG A 23 -6.90 1.97 6.47
C ARG A 23 -5.41 1.90 6.11
N SER A 24 -4.68 0.97 6.71
CA SER A 24 -3.25 0.78 6.46
C SER A 24 -3.03 0.27 5.04
N ILE A 25 -3.77 -0.75 4.60
CA ILE A 25 -3.62 -1.32 3.24
C ILE A 25 -3.91 -0.26 2.18
N ILE A 26 -5.10 0.34 2.19
CA ILE A 26 -5.52 1.29 1.14
C ILE A 26 -4.72 2.59 1.25
N GLY A 27 -4.64 3.18 2.44
CA GLY A 27 -3.94 4.44 2.66
C GLY A 27 -2.43 4.32 2.42
N GLY A 28 -1.82 3.23 2.86
CA GLY A 28 -0.40 2.95 2.65
C GLY A 28 -0.06 2.86 1.16
N HIS A 29 -0.81 2.06 0.40
CA HIS A 29 -0.58 1.92 -1.04
C HIS A 29 -0.80 3.23 -1.81
N LEU A 30 -1.86 3.98 -1.48
CA LEU A 30 -2.15 5.26 -2.12
C LEU A 30 -1.08 6.30 -1.85
N LEU A 31 -0.73 6.54 -0.58
CA LEU A 31 0.25 7.57 -0.21
C LEU A 31 1.64 7.22 -0.71
N SER A 32 1.99 5.95 -0.65
CA SER A 32 3.29 5.47 -1.13
C SER A 32 3.42 5.63 -2.65
N THR A 33 2.42 5.18 -3.41
CA THR A 33 2.40 5.36 -4.87
C THR A 33 2.37 6.84 -5.25
N LEU A 34 1.57 7.65 -4.55
CA LEU A 34 1.50 9.10 -4.76
C LEU A 34 2.86 9.78 -4.59
N ALA A 35 3.60 9.44 -3.53
CA ALA A 35 4.95 9.95 -3.31
C ALA A 35 5.91 9.54 -4.45
N GLY A 36 5.86 8.27 -4.88
CA GLY A 36 6.66 7.79 -6.00
C GLY A 36 6.37 8.52 -7.31
N LEU A 37 5.09 8.67 -7.66
CA LEU A 37 4.66 9.38 -8.89
C LEU A 37 5.00 10.87 -8.83
N ALA A 38 4.80 11.52 -7.69
CA ALA A 38 5.15 12.93 -7.50
C ALA A 38 6.65 13.17 -7.71
N VAL A 39 7.51 12.34 -7.11
CA VAL A 39 8.95 12.43 -7.30
C VAL A 39 9.35 12.11 -8.74
N TYR A 40 8.79 11.05 -9.34
CA TYR A 40 9.08 10.69 -10.72
C TYR A 40 8.75 11.80 -11.72
N HIS A 41 7.58 12.41 -11.59
CA HIS A 41 7.12 13.45 -12.51
C HIS A 41 7.78 14.82 -12.27
N THR A 42 8.48 15.02 -11.14
CA THR A 42 9.19 16.27 -10.83
C THR A 42 10.69 16.18 -11.05
N LEU A 43 11.32 15.06 -10.69
CA LEU A 43 12.77 14.86 -10.72
C LEU A 43 13.22 13.79 -11.73
N GLY A 44 12.29 13.10 -12.38
CA GLY A 44 12.58 11.99 -13.29
C GLY A 44 13.01 10.71 -12.57
N GLY A 45 13.51 9.76 -13.36
CA GLY A 45 14.07 8.50 -12.86
C GLY A 45 15.49 8.64 -12.33
N GLY A 46 15.94 7.66 -11.55
CA GLY A 46 17.31 7.58 -11.04
C GLY A 46 17.38 7.13 -9.58
N THR A 47 18.55 6.66 -9.14
CA THR A 47 18.74 6.10 -7.79
C THR A 47 18.40 7.11 -6.68
N PHE A 48 18.78 8.37 -6.86
CA PHE A 48 18.48 9.42 -5.90
C PHE A 48 16.96 9.69 -5.80
N SER A 49 16.29 9.88 -6.94
CA SER A 49 14.84 10.09 -6.99
C SER A 49 14.09 8.90 -6.39
N MET A 50 14.52 7.67 -6.65
CA MET A 50 13.93 6.47 -6.07
C MET A 50 14.10 6.42 -4.54
N ALA A 51 15.30 6.71 -4.03
CA ALA A 51 15.54 6.79 -2.60
C ALA A 51 14.68 7.87 -1.92
N LEU A 52 14.55 9.04 -2.57
CA LEU A 52 13.70 10.14 -2.09
C LEU A 52 12.21 9.73 -2.10
N GLY A 53 11.73 9.10 -3.17
CA GLY A 53 10.35 8.62 -3.28
C GLY A 53 9.99 7.62 -2.19
N VAL A 54 10.88 6.66 -1.89
CA VAL A 54 10.71 5.70 -0.78
C VAL A 54 10.73 6.42 0.57
N GLY A 55 11.67 7.33 0.81
CA GLY A 55 11.75 8.08 2.06
C GLY A 55 10.50 8.93 2.32
N LEU A 56 10.01 9.65 1.31
CA LEU A 56 8.78 10.44 1.39
C LEU A 56 7.54 9.57 1.58
N ALA A 57 7.46 8.42 0.92
CA ALA A 57 6.38 7.46 1.12
C ALA A 57 6.30 6.97 2.57
N ILE A 58 7.44 6.56 3.15
CA ILE A 58 7.51 6.10 4.54
C ILE A 58 7.13 7.24 5.49
N LEU A 59 7.70 8.43 5.31
CA LEU A 59 7.35 9.60 6.11
C LEU A 59 5.86 9.91 6.05
N ALA A 60 5.27 9.94 4.85
CA ALA A 60 3.85 10.20 4.66
C ALA A 60 2.99 9.17 5.42
N MET A 61 3.28 7.88 5.27
CA MET A 61 2.56 6.81 5.99
C MET A 61 2.69 6.93 7.51
N MET A 62 3.86 7.31 8.03
CA MET A 62 4.08 7.53 9.46
C MET A 62 3.25 8.72 9.98
N LEU A 63 3.25 9.83 9.24
CA LEU A 63 2.49 11.04 9.61
C LEU A 63 0.98 10.80 9.58
N THR A 64 0.48 10.07 8.60
CA THR A 64 -0.95 9.77 8.45
C THR A 64 -1.39 8.55 9.26
N ARG A 65 -0.48 7.85 9.94
CA ARG A 65 -0.75 6.59 10.64
C ARG A 65 -1.42 5.56 9.73
N THR A 66 -0.90 5.41 8.52
CA THR A 66 -1.33 4.40 7.54
C THR A 66 -0.17 3.49 7.15
N THR A 67 0.77 3.26 8.07
CA THR A 67 1.94 2.42 7.83
C THR A 67 1.52 1.03 7.38
N HIS A 68 1.90 0.70 6.15
CA HIS A 68 1.74 -0.63 5.57
C HIS A 68 3.07 -1.01 4.89
N PRO A 69 3.94 -1.78 5.59
CA PRO A 69 5.28 -2.08 5.10
C PRO A 69 5.35 -2.60 3.65
N PRO A 70 4.41 -3.44 3.16
CA PRO A 70 4.39 -3.83 1.76
C PRO A 70 4.35 -2.65 0.78
N ALA A 71 3.57 -1.62 1.09
CA ALA A 71 3.43 -0.44 0.26
C ALA A 71 4.74 0.36 0.14
N GLY A 72 5.71 0.20 1.04
CA GLY A 72 6.99 0.90 0.98
C GLY A 72 7.79 0.65 -0.32
N ALA A 73 7.48 -0.43 -1.04
CA ALA A 73 8.08 -0.74 -2.34
C ALA A 73 7.33 -0.12 -3.54
N ASP A 74 6.15 0.47 -3.35
CA ASP A 74 5.35 1.07 -4.42
C ASP A 74 6.08 2.16 -5.22
N PRO A 75 6.88 3.07 -4.60
CA PRO A 75 7.62 4.10 -5.33
C PRO A 75 8.58 3.47 -6.33
N LEU A 76 9.27 2.39 -5.94
CA LEU A 76 10.19 1.68 -6.83
C LEU A 76 9.43 1.06 -8.01
N VAL A 77 8.27 0.44 -7.75
CA VAL A 77 7.44 -0.15 -8.80
C VAL A 77 7.03 0.87 -9.85
N VAL A 78 6.49 2.01 -9.43
CA VAL A 78 5.98 3.03 -10.39
C VAL A 78 7.12 3.75 -11.11
N MET A 79 8.23 4.02 -10.43
CA MET A 79 9.37 4.72 -11.02
C MET A 79 10.14 3.85 -12.01
N MET A 80 10.36 2.58 -11.69
CA MET A 80 11.03 1.64 -12.59
C MET A 80 10.17 1.30 -13.81
N ALA A 81 8.85 1.30 -13.66
CA ALA A 81 7.92 1.08 -14.76
C ALA A 81 7.66 2.33 -15.62
N GLY A 82 8.11 3.51 -15.18
CA GLY A 82 7.79 4.78 -15.84
C GLY A 82 6.29 5.08 -15.86
N SER A 83 5.58 4.69 -14.81
CA SER A 83 4.13 4.77 -14.73
C SER A 83 3.61 6.22 -14.68
N GLY A 84 2.43 6.45 -15.25
CA GLY A 84 1.69 7.71 -15.13
C GLY A 84 0.70 7.73 -13.97
N TRP A 85 0.03 8.86 -13.79
CA TRP A 85 -0.95 9.10 -12.72
C TRP A 85 -2.14 8.12 -12.68
N SER A 86 -2.51 7.53 -13.82
CA SER A 86 -3.55 6.50 -13.89
C SER A 86 -3.23 5.25 -13.05
N PHE A 87 -1.94 5.00 -12.79
CA PHE A 87 -1.48 3.90 -11.94
C PHE A 87 -2.04 3.95 -10.52
N LEU A 88 -2.31 5.17 -10.01
CA LEU A 88 -2.90 5.40 -8.70
C LEU A 88 -4.33 4.83 -8.60
N VAL A 89 -5.11 4.93 -9.68
CA VAL A 89 -6.46 4.38 -9.73
C VAL A 89 -6.39 2.88 -10.03
N THR A 90 -5.68 2.52 -11.09
CA THR A 90 -5.48 1.14 -11.51
C THR A 90 -4.01 0.93 -11.86
N PRO A 91 -3.28 0.07 -11.13
CA PRO A 91 -3.80 -0.99 -10.25
C PRO A 91 -3.93 -0.63 -8.76
N VAL A 92 -3.46 0.53 -8.28
CA VAL A 92 -3.22 0.74 -6.84
C VAL A 92 -4.50 0.79 -6.00
N LEU A 93 -5.39 1.75 -6.26
CA LEU A 93 -6.65 1.87 -5.52
C LEU A 93 -7.53 0.63 -5.71
N ALA A 94 -7.75 0.23 -6.97
CA ALA A 94 -8.59 -0.92 -7.27
C ALA A 94 -8.05 -2.20 -6.62
N GLY A 95 -6.75 -2.47 -6.72
CA GLY A 95 -6.13 -3.65 -6.15
C GLY A 95 -6.14 -3.67 -4.62
N SER A 96 -5.82 -2.55 -3.97
CA SER A 96 -5.85 -2.47 -2.50
C SER A 96 -7.28 -2.63 -1.94
N VAL A 97 -8.29 -2.05 -2.60
CA VAL A 97 -9.71 -2.26 -2.25
C VAL A 97 -10.10 -3.72 -2.43
N LEU A 98 -9.71 -4.37 -3.54
CA LEU A 98 -10.00 -5.78 -3.77
C LEU A 98 -9.35 -6.69 -2.71
N ILE A 99 -8.11 -6.40 -2.29
CA ILE A 99 -7.45 -7.13 -1.20
C ILE A 99 -8.26 -6.99 0.09
N VAL A 100 -8.70 -5.78 0.43
CA VAL A 100 -9.51 -5.53 1.63
C VAL A 100 -10.85 -6.27 1.56
N ILE A 101 -11.54 -6.23 0.42
CA ILE A 101 -12.80 -6.96 0.22
C ILE A 101 -12.58 -8.47 0.39
N ALA A 102 -11.54 -9.01 -0.23
CA ALA A 102 -11.19 -10.42 -0.06
C ALA A 102 -10.87 -10.76 1.40
N ALA A 103 -10.13 -9.90 2.10
CA ALA A 103 -9.80 -10.07 3.52
C ALA A 103 -11.03 -9.99 4.43
N LEU A 104 -11.99 -9.11 4.12
CA LEU A 104 -13.29 -9.05 4.78
C LEU A 104 -14.06 -10.36 4.64
N ILE A 105 -14.10 -10.93 3.43
CA ILE A 105 -14.81 -12.19 3.21
C ILE A 105 -14.07 -13.33 3.92
N VAL A 106 -12.80 -13.55 3.60
CA VAL A 106 -12.03 -14.71 4.08
C VAL A 106 -11.91 -14.74 5.60
N ASN A 107 -11.58 -13.62 6.23
CA ASN A 107 -11.38 -13.62 7.68
C ASN A 107 -12.68 -13.71 8.46
N ASN A 108 -13.84 -13.27 7.93
CA ASN A 108 -15.11 -13.39 8.66
C ASN A 108 -15.89 -14.68 8.36
N LEU A 109 -15.36 -15.57 7.51
CA LEU A 109 -15.90 -16.93 7.34
C LEU A 109 -15.54 -17.86 8.51
N ASP A 110 -14.44 -17.57 9.22
CA ASP A 110 -14.04 -18.29 10.43
C ASP A 110 -14.67 -17.63 11.67
N PRO A 111 -15.54 -18.31 12.42
CA PRO A 111 -16.19 -17.74 13.62
C PRO A 111 -15.21 -17.28 14.70
N LYS A 112 -13.95 -17.72 14.67
CA LYS A 112 -12.91 -17.34 15.63
C LYS A 112 -12.16 -16.06 15.25
N ARG A 113 -12.41 -15.53 14.05
CA ARG A 113 -11.73 -14.36 13.51
C ARG A 113 -12.70 -13.19 13.35
N GLN A 114 -12.18 -11.98 13.46
CA GLN A 114 -12.94 -10.76 13.21
C GLN A 114 -12.06 -9.79 12.43
N TYR A 115 -12.56 -9.31 11.29
CA TYR A 115 -11.87 -8.32 10.47
C TYR A 115 -12.87 -7.30 9.89
N PRO A 116 -12.64 -5.99 10.00
CA PRO A 116 -11.49 -5.36 10.63
C PRO A 116 -11.57 -5.47 12.16
N SER A 117 -10.43 -5.64 12.81
CA SER A 117 -10.31 -5.66 14.27
C SER A 117 -10.13 -4.26 14.85
N PHE A 118 -9.70 -3.29 14.03
CA PHE A 118 -9.33 -1.95 14.49
C PHE A 118 -9.60 -0.89 13.41
N TRP A 119 -10.19 0.25 13.81
CA TRP A 119 -10.57 1.36 12.90
C TRP A 119 -10.07 2.76 13.35
N ARG A 120 -9.29 2.87 14.43
CA ARG A 120 -8.81 4.19 14.91
C ARG A 120 -7.69 4.78 14.07
#